data_AF-A0A928UUQ1-F1
#
_entry.id   AF-A0A928UUQ1-F1
#
_cell.length_a   1.000
_cell.length_b   1.000
_cell.length_c   1.000
_cell.angle_alpha   90.00
_cell.angle_beta   90.00
_cell.angle_gamma   90.00
#
_symmetry.space_group_name_H-M   'P 1'
#
loop_
_entity.id
_entity.type
_entity.pdbx_description
1 polymer ?
#
loop_
_entity_poly.entity_id
_entity_poly.type
_entity_poly.pdbx_seq_one_letter_code
_entity_poly.pdbx_strand_id
1 'polypeptide(L)'
;MDIIKKIRKKVFFLLNPILIKYNILKKQEPSLNLQALINTLNSQINNSHFTQALLSIKAIVKIKPNSSKFQLQLIKLLKKNLFYKEAFETIKKNQIDHPSEHYFFYLEEAKLLQKIGYKNKALLIYKKLIKFYPLKTELITYIQKLENAVPDVHITSATGQLEKIKNQKIKKMQTRINISKLQKVLFKDGDLL
;
A
#
# COMPACT_ATOMS: atom_id res chain seq x y z
N MET A 1 -41.09 -14.19 -9.86
CA MET A 1 -40.16 -14.37 -8.72
C MET A 1 -38.91 -15.12 -9.21
N ASP A 2 -38.33 -14.69 -10.34
CA ASP A 2 -37.51 -15.59 -11.18
C ASP A 2 -36.11 -15.08 -11.49
N ILE A 3 -35.88 -13.78 -11.35
CA ILE A 3 -34.59 -13.14 -11.67
C ILE A 3 -33.52 -13.59 -10.66
N ILE A 4 -33.86 -13.66 -9.37
CA ILE A 4 -32.93 -14.07 -8.30
C ILE A 4 -32.53 -15.55 -8.46
N LYS A 5 -33.46 -16.44 -8.84
CA LYS A 5 -33.16 -17.85 -9.13
C LYS A 5 -32.25 -17.98 -10.35
N LYS A 6 -32.49 -17.20 -11.40
CA LYS A 6 -31.68 -17.21 -12.63
C LYS A 6 -30.25 -16.70 -12.38
N ILE A 7 -30.09 -15.65 -11.57
CA ILE A 7 -28.79 -15.12 -11.14
C ILE A 7 -28.04 -16.14 -10.29
N ARG A 8 -28.69 -16.74 -9.27
CA ARG A 8 -28.05 -17.79 -8.44
C ARG A 8 -27.57 -18.98 -9.26
N LYS A 9 -28.39 -19.46 -10.21
CA LYS A 9 -28.03 -20.59 -11.08
C LYS A 9 -26.82 -20.27 -11.97
N LYS A 10 -26.75 -19.03 -12.50
CA LYS A 10 -25.63 -18.55 -13.33
C LYS A 10 -24.34 -18.35 -12.53
N VAL A 11 -24.45 -17.81 -11.31
CA VAL A 11 -23.31 -17.66 -10.38
C VAL A 11 -22.78 -19.03 -9.93
N PHE A 12 -23.66 -19.98 -9.62
CA PHE A 12 -23.29 -21.35 -9.28
C PHE A 12 -22.55 -22.05 -10.44
N PHE A 13 -23.04 -21.90 -11.68
CA PHE A 13 -22.40 -22.50 -12.86
C PHE A 13 -21.01 -21.92 -13.15
N LEU A 14 -20.79 -20.63 -12.88
CA LEU A 14 -19.48 -20.00 -13.07
C LEU A 14 -18.48 -20.36 -11.96
N LEU A 15 -18.95 -20.58 -10.73
CA LEU A 15 -18.09 -20.89 -9.58
C LEU A 15 -17.70 -22.37 -9.50
N ASN A 16 -18.54 -23.29 -9.99
CA ASN A 16 -18.32 -24.73 -9.86
C ASN A 16 -17.04 -25.25 -10.53
N PRO A 17 -16.73 -24.93 -11.80
CA PRO A 17 -15.52 -25.41 -12.46
C PRO A 17 -14.25 -24.87 -11.78
N ILE A 18 -14.33 -23.65 -11.23
CA ILE A 18 -13.22 -22.99 -10.54
C ILE A 18 -12.98 -23.63 -9.17
N LEU A 19 -14.04 -23.94 -8.43
CA LEU A 19 -13.96 -24.67 -7.15
C LEU A 19 -13.43 -26.10 -7.34
N ILE A 20 -13.85 -26.76 -8.42
CA ILE A 20 -13.34 -28.09 -8.80
C ILE A 20 -11.84 -27.99 -9.12
N LYS A 21 -11.43 -27.01 -9.94
CA LYS A 21 -10.01 -26.79 -10.27
C LYS A 21 -9.19 -26.46 -9.02
N TYR A 22 -9.71 -25.63 -8.11
CA TYR A 22 -9.09 -25.32 -6.83
C TYR A 22 -8.91 -26.56 -5.92
N ASN A 23 -9.92 -27.44 -5.86
CA ASN A 23 -9.87 -28.66 -5.05
C ASN A 23 -8.90 -29.70 -5.62
N ILE A 24 -8.78 -29.79 -6.95
CA ILE A 24 -7.78 -30.65 -7.61
C ILE A 24 -6.36 -30.13 -7.33
N LEU A 25 -6.16 -28.81 -7.45
CA LEU A 25 -4.89 -28.16 -7.17
C LEU A 25 -4.44 -28.35 -5.70
N LYS A 26 -5.38 -28.43 -4.74
CA LYS A 26 -5.08 -28.69 -3.32
C LYS A 26 -4.42 -30.05 -3.06
N LYS A 27 -4.56 -31.04 -3.96
CA LYS A 27 -4.03 -32.41 -3.78
C LYS A 27 -2.63 -32.63 -4.37
N GLN A 28 -2.09 -31.71 -5.17
CA GLN A 28 -0.74 -31.79 -5.74
C GLN A 28 0.25 -30.92 -4.96
N GLU A 29 1.55 -31.23 -5.05
CA GLU A 29 2.61 -30.57 -4.28
C GLU A 29 2.44 -29.03 -4.21
N PRO A 30 2.43 -28.45 -3.00
CA PRO A 30 2.03 -27.06 -2.79
C PRO A 30 2.95 -26.03 -3.47
N SER A 31 4.20 -26.39 -3.75
CA SER A 31 5.19 -25.55 -4.44
C SER A 31 4.90 -25.42 -5.95
N LEU A 32 4.61 -26.54 -6.63
CA LEU A 32 4.29 -26.59 -8.06
C LEU A 32 2.97 -25.85 -8.36
N ASN A 33 2.00 -25.95 -7.44
CA ASN A 33 0.71 -25.29 -7.53
C ASN A 33 0.80 -23.76 -7.29
N LEU A 34 1.65 -23.29 -6.37
CA LEU A 34 1.76 -21.87 -6.08
C LEU A 34 2.27 -21.06 -7.29
N GLN A 35 3.30 -21.55 -7.99
CA GLN A 35 3.82 -20.84 -9.16
C GLN A 35 2.80 -20.79 -10.29
N ALA A 36 2.06 -21.88 -10.52
CA ALA A 36 0.96 -21.92 -11.48
C ALA A 36 -0.16 -20.93 -11.12
N LEU A 37 -0.51 -20.82 -9.84
CA LEU A 37 -1.48 -19.82 -9.35
C LEU A 37 -0.99 -18.39 -9.57
N ILE A 38 0.30 -18.11 -9.31
CA ILE A 38 0.90 -16.78 -9.55
C ILE A 38 0.87 -16.43 -11.04
N ASN A 39 1.24 -17.37 -11.91
CA ASN A 39 1.20 -17.17 -13.36
C ASN A 39 -0.25 -16.91 -13.84
N THR A 40 -1.20 -17.68 -13.32
CA THR A 40 -2.63 -17.52 -13.61
C THR A 40 -3.13 -16.14 -13.14
N LEU A 41 -2.78 -15.73 -11.92
CA LEU A 41 -3.12 -14.41 -11.39
C LEU A 41 -2.58 -13.29 -12.28
N ASN A 42 -1.30 -13.37 -12.67
CA ASN A 42 -0.67 -12.35 -13.50
C ASN A 42 -1.37 -12.25 -14.87
N SER A 43 -1.66 -13.39 -15.51
CA SER A 43 -2.41 -13.43 -16.77
C SER A 43 -3.80 -12.80 -16.62
N GLN A 44 -4.53 -13.11 -15.54
CA GLN A 44 -5.85 -12.53 -15.28
C GLN A 44 -5.78 -11.02 -15.03
N ILE A 45 -4.76 -10.53 -14.31
CA ILE A 45 -4.55 -9.09 -14.10
C ILE A 45 -4.26 -8.37 -15.41
N ASN A 46 -3.39 -8.94 -16.25
CA ASN A 46 -3.00 -8.36 -17.54
C ASN A 46 -4.18 -8.30 -18.50
N ASN A 47 -5.05 -9.31 -18.47
CA ASN A 47 -6.27 -9.37 -19.26
C ASN A 47 -7.47 -8.65 -18.61
N SER A 48 -7.26 -7.89 -17.53
CA SER A 48 -8.31 -7.16 -16.80
C SER A 48 -9.47 -8.01 -16.27
N HIS A 49 -9.25 -9.33 -16.11
CA HIS A 49 -10.18 -10.28 -15.52
C HIS A 49 -10.16 -10.20 -13.98
N PHE A 50 -10.57 -9.05 -13.44
CA PHE A 50 -10.37 -8.70 -12.02
C PHE A 50 -11.14 -9.59 -11.04
N THR A 51 -12.27 -10.17 -11.43
CA THR A 51 -13.04 -11.09 -10.58
C THR A 51 -12.33 -12.44 -10.45
N GLN A 52 -11.81 -12.98 -11.55
CA GLN A 52 -11.03 -14.22 -11.55
C GLN A 52 -9.69 -14.02 -10.84
N ALA A 53 -9.04 -12.87 -11.07
CA ALA A 53 -7.82 -12.48 -10.36
C ALA A 53 -8.05 -12.44 -8.84
N LEU A 54 -9.22 -11.95 -8.39
CA LEU A 54 -9.56 -11.93 -6.97
C LEU A 54 -9.65 -13.33 -6.36
N LEU A 55 -10.18 -14.31 -7.09
CA LEU A 55 -10.23 -15.70 -6.63
C LEU A 55 -8.82 -16.30 -6.55
N SER A 56 -8.00 -16.11 -7.58
CA SER A 56 -6.62 -16.59 -7.62
C SER A 56 -5.77 -16.00 -6.49
N ILE A 57 -5.87 -14.69 -6.22
CA ILE A 57 -5.10 -14.08 -5.12
C ILE A 57 -5.60 -14.55 -3.75
N LYS A 58 -6.93 -14.76 -3.56
CA LYS A 58 -7.45 -15.33 -2.31
C LYS A 58 -6.90 -16.74 -2.07
N ALA A 59 -6.75 -17.55 -3.13
CA ALA A 59 -6.08 -18.86 -3.04
C ALA A 59 -4.60 -18.73 -2.65
N ILE A 60 -3.85 -17.83 -3.30
CA ILE A 60 -2.43 -17.59 -3.00
C ILE A 60 -2.24 -17.13 -1.54
N VAL A 61 -3.07 -16.21 -1.06
CA VAL A 61 -3.02 -15.72 0.33
C VAL A 61 -3.33 -16.83 1.34
N LYS A 62 -4.21 -17.79 1.02
CA LYS A 62 -4.40 -18.97 1.88
C LYS A 62 -3.15 -19.84 1.98
N ILE A 63 -2.39 -19.97 0.91
CA ILE A 63 -1.13 -20.74 0.88
C ILE A 63 0.00 -19.97 1.58
N LYS A 64 0.07 -18.64 1.38
CA LYS A 64 1.08 -17.75 1.97
C LYS A 64 0.43 -16.60 2.76
N PRO A 65 -0.14 -16.87 3.94
CA PRO A 65 -0.91 -15.87 4.70
C PRO A 65 -0.07 -14.69 5.18
N ASN A 66 1.22 -14.90 5.45
CA ASN A 66 2.10 -13.87 6.00
C ASN A 66 2.87 -13.08 4.93
N SER A 67 2.61 -13.34 3.64
CA SER A 67 3.28 -12.62 2.55
C SER A 67 2.65 -11.23 2.36
N SER A 68 3.34 -10.18 2.82
CA SER A 68 2.89 -8.79 2.62
C SER A 68 2.68 -8.46 1.15
N LYS A 69 3.47 -9.04 0.24
CA LYS A 69 3.32 -8.87 -1.21
C LYS A 69 1.94 -9.31 -1.69
N PHE A 70 1.50 -10.52 -1.31
CA PHE A 70 0.22 -11.06 -1.74
C PHE A 70 -0.96 -10.41 -1.02
N GLN A 71 -0.79 -10.03 0.25
CA GLN A 71 -1.79 -9.25 1.00
C GLN A 71 -2.03 -7.88 0.35
N LEU A 72 -0.97 -7.16 -0.04
CA LEU A 72 -1.09 -5.88 -0.74
C LEU A 72 -1.73 -6.04 -2.13
N GLN A 73 -1.41 -7.10 -2.87
CA GLN A 73 -2.08 -7.39 -4.14
C GLN A 73 -3.57 -7.71 -3.95
N LEU A 74 -3.93 -8.45 -2.90
CA LEU A 74 -5.33 -8.72 -2.53
C LEU A 74 -6.08 -7.40 -2.24
N ILE A 75 -5.51 -6.52 -1.43
CA ILE A 75 -6.10 -5.20 -1.12
C ILE A 75 -6.34 -4.39 -2.41
N LYS A 76 -5.35 -4.34 -3.31
CA LYS A 76 -5.48 -3.62 -4.58
C LYS A 76 -6.60 -4.20 -5.46
N LEU A 77 -6.70 -5.53 -5.54
CA LEU A 77 -7.76 -6.20 -6.30
C LEU A 77 -9.15 -5.99 -5.68
N LEU A 78 -9.27 -6.06 -4.35
CA LEU A 78 -10.51 -5.76 -3.65
C LEU A 78 -10.98 -4.32 -3.93
N LYS A 79 -10.07 -3.35 -3.88
CA LYS A 79 -10.36 -1.94 -4.21
C LYS A 79 -10.77 -1.72 -5.66
N LYS A 80 -10.18 -2.46 -6.61
CA LYS A 80 -10.57 -2.43 -8.03
C LYS A 80 -11.97 -3.01 -8.26
N ASN A 81 -12.33 -4.05 -7.51
CA ASN A 81 -13.66 -4.68 -7.57
C ASN A 81 -14.68 -4.04 -6.61
N LEU A 82 -14.41 -2.84 -6.07
CA LEU A 82 -15.31 -2.10 -5.16
C LEU A 82 -15.62 -2.80 -3.81
N PHE A 83 -14.89 -3.84 -3.44
CA PHE A 83 -15.02 -4.52 -2.15
C PHE A 83 -14.26 -3.76 -1.05
N TYR A 84 -14.69 -2.53 -0.75
CA TYR A 84 -13.98 -1.62 0.16
C TYR A 84 -13.94 -2.09 1.61
N LYS A 85 -15.01 -2.72 2.10
CA LYS A 85 -15.06 -3.26 3.47
C LYS A 85 -14.02 -4.36 3.67
N GLU A 86 -14.02 -5.37 2.80
CA GLU A 86 -13.01 -6.45 2.82
C GLU A 86 -11.58 -5.90 2.68
N ALA A 87 -11.38 -4.89 1.82
CA ALA A 87 -10.08 -4.26 1.67
C ALA A 87 -9.62 -3.59 2.97
N PHE A 88 -10.51 -2.87 3.67
CA PHE A 88 -10.21 -2.22 4.94
C PHE A 88 -9.89 -3.22 6.05
N GLU A 89 -10.68 -4.30 6.17
CA GLU A 89 -10.43 -5.39 7.12
C GLU A 89 -9.08 -6.07 6.85
N THR A 90 -8.76 -6.32 5.57
CA THR A 90 -7.47 -6.89 5.18
C THR A 90 -6.31 -5.96 5.54
N ILE A 91 -6.47 -4.65 5.33
CA ILE A 91 -5.47 -3.65 5.75
C ILE A 91 -5.27 -3.71 7.26
N LYS A 92 -6.36 -3.65 8.05
CA LYS A 92 -6.29 -3.63 9.51
C LYS A 92 -5.63 -4.89 10.08
N LYS A 93 -5.93 -6.06 9.54
CA LYS A 93 -5.31 -7.32 9.94
C LYS A 93 -3.79 -7.35 9.72
N ASN A 94 -3.30 -6.62 8.73
CA ASN A 94 -1.88 -6.59 8.36
C ASN A 94 -1.14 -5.32 8.85
N GLN A 95 -1.83 -4.44 9.58
CA GLN A 95 -1.21 -3.31 10.25
C GLN A 95 -0.75 -3.75 11.65
N ILE A 96 0.55 -3.72 11.87
CA ILE A 96 1.13 -3.69 13.22
C ILE A 96 1.34 -2.22 13.60
N ASP A 97 1.37 -1.90 14.90
CA ASP A 97 1.37 -0.54 15.47
C ASP A 97 2.60 0.34 15.13
N HIS A 98 3.37 0.01 14.09
CA HIS A 98 4.54 0.75 13.62
C HIS A 98 4.46 1.07 12.10
N PRO A 99 4.11 2.32 11.73
CA PRO A 99 4.07 2.76 10.33
C PRO A 99 5.42 2.69 9.58
N SER A 100 6.53 2.69 10.31
CA SER A 100 7.88 2.52 9.77
C SER A 100 8.14 1.13 9.18
N GLU A 101 7.35 0.13 9.56
CA GLU A 101 7.51 -1.25 9.07
C GLU A 101 6.46 -1.59 8.01
N HIS A 102 5.32 -0.88 8.02
CA HIS A 102 4.15 -1.19 7.21
C HIS A 102 3.67 -0.03 6.35
N TYR A 103 4.59 0.77 5.80
CA TYR A 103 4.30 1.94 4.95
C TYR A 103 3.17 1.69 3.95
N PHE A 104 3.26 0.58 3.20
CA PHE A 104 2.32 0.27 2.13
C PHE A 104 0.90 0.03 2.63
N PHE A 105 0.71 -0.56 3.81
CA PHE A 105 -0.64 -0.79 4.35
C PHE A 105 -1.30 0.51 4.81
N TYR A 106 -0.55 1.40 5.48
CA TYR A 106 -1.04 2.74 5.82
C TYR A 106 -1.30 3.59 4.58
N LEU A 107 -0.47 3.48 3.55
CA LEU A 107 -0.68 4.18 2.28
C LEU A 107 -1.97 3.69 1.59
N GLU A 108 -2.19 2.38 1.54
CA GLU A 108 -3.41 1.81 0.96
C GLU A 108 -4.66 2.17 1.78
N GLU A 109 -4.55 2.29 3.11
CA GLU A 109 -5.61 2.80 4.00
C GLU A 109 -5.98 4.23 3.67
N ALA A 110 -5.00 5.13 3.61
CA ALA A 110 -5.22 6.55 3.31
C ALA A 110 -5.88 6.71 1.93
N LYS A 111 -5.38 5.99 0.92
CA LYS A 111 -5.98 5.96 -0.42
C LYS A 111 -7.41 5.42 -0.42
N LEU A 112 -7.68 4.39 0.39
CA LEU A 112 -9.02 3.82 0.50
C LEU A 112 -9.98 4.83 1.12
N LEU A 113 -9.64 5.38 2.30
CA LEU A 113 -10.43 6.41 3.00
C LEU A 113 -10.71 7.63 2.13
N GLN A 114 -9.72 8.09 1.38
CA GLN A 114 -9.89 9.17 0.41
C GLN A 114 -10.93 8.80 -0.66
N LYS A 115 -10.88 7.57 -1.21
CA LYS A 115 -11.81 7.10 -2.24
C LYS A 115 -13.25 7.00 -1.74
N ILE A 116 -13.45 6.63 -0.47
CA ILE A 116 -14.78 6.52 0.15
C ILE A 116 -15.23 7.82 0.84
N GLY A 117 -14.54 8.95 0.62
CA GLY A 117 -14.98 10.28 1.08
C GLY A 117 -14.52 10.71 2.48
N TYR A 118 -13.84 9.85 3.24
CA TYR A 118 -13.27 10.20 4.56
C TYR A 118 -11.94 10.96 4.44
N LYS A 119 -11.98 12.12 3.78
CA LYS A 119 -10.80 12.95 3.48
C LYS A 119 -9.99 13.34 4.73
N ASN A 120 -10.65 13.70 5.83
CA ASN A 120 -9.98 14.09 7.09
C ASN A 120 -9.16 12.93 7.68
N LYS A 121 -9.74 11.73 7.71
CA LYS A 121 -9.03 10.53 8.20
C LYS A 121 -7.87 10.16 7.27
N ALA A 122 -8.07 10.25 5.96
CA ALA A 122 -6.98 10.03 4.99
C ALA A 122 -5.83 11.03 5.19
N LEU A 123 -6.14 12.32 5.36
CA LEU A 123 -5.15 13.38 5.60
C LEU A 123 -4.32 13.09 6.87
N LEU A 124 -4.97 12.67 7.96
CA LEU A 124 -4.29 12.34 9.21
C LEU A 124 -3.28 11.19 9.02
N ILE A 125 -3.64 10.15 8.25
CA ILE A 125 -2.74 9.03 7.96
C ILE A 125 -1.57 9.50 7.07
N TYR A 126 -1.82 10.30 6.04
CA TYR A 126 -0.73 10.85 5.21
C TYR A 126 0.23 11.72 6.03
N LYS A 127 -0.30 12.58 6.93
CA LYS A 127 0.50 13.37 7.88
C LYS A 127 1.29 12.49 8.86
N LYS A 128 0.75 11.34 9.26
CA LYS A 128 1.51 10.35 10.06
C LYS A 128 2.65 9.76 9.22
N LEU A 129 2.37 9.32 7.98
CA LEU A 129 3.36 8.69 7.11
C LEU A 129 4.53 9.62 6.76
N ILE A 130 4.28 10.89 6.48
CA ILE A 130 5.36 11.82 6.08
C ILE A 130 6.35 12.10 7.22
N LYS A 131 5.94 11.97 8.48
CA LYS A 131 6.86 12.06 9.63
C LYS A 131 7.92 10.95 9.59
N PHE A 132 7.53 9.74 9.17
CA PHE A 132 8.44 8.60 9.03
C PHE A 132 9.17 8.57 7.69
N TYR A 133 8.52 9.06 6.62
CA TYR A 133 9.04 9.02 5.25
C TYR A 133 9.07 10.41 4.59
N PRO A 134 9.86 11.35 5.13
CA PRO A 134 9.85 12.75 4.66
C PRO A 134 10.36 12.94 3.23
N LEU A 135 11.07 11.95 2.68
CA LEU A 135 11.60 11.99 1.30
C LEU A 135 10.58 11.50 0.26
N LYS A 136 9.42 10.96 0.68
CA LYS A 136 8.36 10.52 -0.23
C LYS A 136 7.52 11.74 -0.66
N THR A 137 8.00 12.44 -1.68
CA THR A 137 7.35 13.65 -2.23
C THR A 137 5.90 13.40 -2.67
N GLU A 138 5.56 12.17 -3.09
CA GLU A 138 4.19 11.75 -3.38
C GLU A 138 3.23 12.01 -2.20
N LEU A 139 3.66 11.83 -0.96
CA LEU A 139 2.85 12.11 0.24
C LEU A 139 2.53 13.60 0.37
N ILE A 140 3.48 14.47 0.03
CA ILE A 140 3.27 15.93 0.03
C ILE A 140 2.16 16.29 -0.94
N THR A 141 2.20 15.72 -2.16
CA THR A 141 1.17 15.99 -3.17
C THR A 141 -0.21 15.50 -2.74
N TYR A 142 -0.29 14.37 -2.01
CA TYR A 142 -1.57 13.88 -1.48
C TYR A 142 -2.10 14.77 -0.36
N ILE A 143 -1.23 15.24 0.54
CA ILE A 143 -1.58 16.15 1.63
C ILE A 143 -2.11 17.47 1.07
N GLN A 144 -1.38 18.12 0.16
CA GLN A 144 -1.79 19.40 -0.44
C GLN A 144 -3.14 19.30 -1.16
N LYS A 145 -3.35 18.24 -1.95
CA LYS A 145 -4.63 17.99 -2.64
C LYS A 145 -5.79 17.85 -1.66
N LEU A 146 -5.57 17.23 -0.50
CA LEU A 146 -6.59 17.03 0.51
C LEU A 146 -6.84 18.27 1.36
N GLU A 147 -5.80 19.04 1.70
CA GLU A 147 -5.91 20.31 2.43
C GLU A 147 -6.70 21.33 1.61
N ASN A 148 -6.43 21.44 0.30
CA ASN A 148 -7.22 22.31 -0.59
C ASN A 148 -8.68 21.87 -0.75
N ALA A 149 -8.96 20.58 -0.53
CA ALA A 149 -10.30 20.00 -0.68
C ALA A 149 -11.10 19.96 0.63
N VAL A 150 -10.50 20.38 1.75
CA VAL A 150 -11.13 20.47 3.08
C VAL A 150 -10.71 21.80 3.72
N PRO A 151 -11.39 22.92 3.42
CA PRO A 151 -10.99 24.25 3.88
C PRO A 151 -11.09 24.45 5.41
N ASP A 152 -11.94 23.69 6.10
CA ASP A 152 -12.30 23.95 7.52
C ASP A 152 -11.47 23.20 8.58
N VAL A 153 -10.39 22.52 8.21
CA VAL A 153 -9.51 21.93 9.22
C VAL A 153 -8.43 22.94 9.59
N HIS A 154 -8.73 23.82 10.55
CA HIS A 154 -7.74 24.61 11.29
C HIS A 154 -6.76 23.68 12.01
N ILE A 155 -5.77 23.17 11.28
CA ILE A 155 -4.61 22.51 11.84
C ILE A 155 -3.41 23.10 11.11
N THR A 156 -2.70 23.98 11.83
CA THR A 156 -1.36 24.53 11.53
C THR A 156 -0.68 23.81 10.36
N SER A 157 -0.56 24.52 9.24
CA SER A 157 -0.21 23.94 7.94
C SER A 157 0.98 22.98 8.07
N ALA A 158 0.72 21.70 7.80
CA ALA A 158 1.77 20.69 7.85
C ALA A 158 2.90 21.03 6.87
N THR A 159 2.57 21.78 5.81
CA THR A 159 3.50 22.39 4.85
C THR A 159 4.51 23.34 5.53
N GLY A 160 4.09 24.24 6.42
CA GLY A 160 5.01 25.16 7.11
C GLY A 160 5.92 24.46 8.12
N GLN A 161 5.43 23.43 8.82
CA GLN A 161 6.27 22.61 9.70
C GLN A 161 7.23 21.70 8.92
N LEU A 162 6.81 21.14 7.78
CA LEU A 162 7.65 20.32 6.91
C LEU A 162 8.74 21.12 6.22
N GLU A 163 8.46 22.35 5.80
CA GLU A 163 9.44 23.25 5.22
C GLU A 163 10.50 23.66 6.24
N LYS A 164 10.10 23.93 7.50
CA LYS A 164 11.05 24.11 8.62
C LYS A 164 11.90 22.86 8.86
N ILE A 165 11.31 21.65 8.89
CA ILE A 165 12.05 20.39 9.11
C ILE A 165 13.01 20.10 7.95
N LYS A 166 12.58 20.33 6.69
CA LYS A 166 13.39 20.17 5.49
C LYS A 166 14.58 21.14 5.51
N ASN A 167 14.35 22.41 5.81
CA ASN A 167 15.38 23.44 5.89
C ASN A 167 16.37 23.16 7.04
N GLN A 168 15.90 22.68 8.19
CA GLN A 168 16.78 22.27 9.29
C GLN A 168 17.66 21.05 8.94
N LYS A 169 17.12 20.05 8.24
CA LYS A 169 17.91 18.89 7.80
C LYS A 169 18.91 19.24 6.70
N ILE A 170 18.53 20.09 5.74
CA ILE A 170 19.45 20.61 4.71
C ILE A 170 20.60 21.38 5.38
N LYS A 171 20.29 22.26 6.33
CA LYS A 171 21.31 23.02 7.08
C LYS A 171 22.26 22.09 7.85
N LYS A 172 21.75 21.03 8.49
CA LYS A 172 22.57 20.01 9.17
C LYS A 172 23.44 19.18 8.20
N MET A 173 22.98 18.93 6.98
CA MET A 173 23.80 18.26 5.95
C MET A 173 24.90 19.18 5.43
N GLN A 174 24.59 20.44 5.16
CA GLN A 174 25.56 21.44 4.69
C GLN A 174 26.66 21.68 5.73
N THR A 175 26.32 21.76 7.03
CA THR A 175 27.34 21.87 8.08
C THR A 175 28.27 20.65 8.13
N ARG A 176 27.73 19.44 7.97
CA ARG A 176 28.57 18.21 7.91
C ARG A 176 29.50 18.19 6.69
N ILE A 177 29.03 18.66 5.53
CA ILE A 177 29.85 18.79 4.32
C ILE A 177 30.95 19.84 4.51
N ASN A 178 30.64 20.96 5.15
CA ASN A 178 31.64 21.99 5.42
C ASN A 178 32.68 21.53 6.45
N ILE A 179 32.27 20.81 7.50
CA ILE A 179 33.19 20.21 8.47
C ILE A 179 34.11 19.18 7.80
N SER A 180 33.57 18.30 6.93
CA SER A 180 34.41 17.30 6.24
C SER A 180 35.37 17.93 5.23
N LYS A 181 34.99 19.05 4.59
CA LYS A 181 35.89 19.84 3.76
C LYS A 181 36.98 20.51 4.59
N LEU A 182 36.65 21.10 5.75
CA LEU A 182 37.61 21.71 6.66
C LEU A 182 38.61 20.68 7.22
N GLN A 183 38.13 19.50 7.63
CA GLN A 183 39.00 18.39 8.04
C GLN A 183 39.94 17.98 6.89
N LYS A 184 39.43 17.86 5.65
CA LYS A 184 40.30 17.55 4.51
C LYS A 184 41.33 18.63 4.18
N VAL A 185 41.13 19.88 4.58
CA VAL A 185 42.14 20.94 4.45
C VAL A 185 43.14 20.83 5.61
N LEU A 186 42.65 20.73 6.84
CA LEU A 186 43.46 20.61 8.05
C LEU A 186 44.33 19.32 8.11
N PHE A 187 43.93 18.25 7.43
CA PHE A 187 44.68 16.99 7.36
C PHE A 187 45.40 16.76 6.01
N LYS A 188 45.31 17.71 5.05
CA LYS A 188 46.13 17.68 3.84
C LYS A 188 47.48 18.35 4.04
N ASP A 189 47.53 19.30 4.97
CA ASP A 189 48.79 19.83 5.50
C ASP A 189 49.24 18.85 6.58
N GLY A 190 49.96 17.81 6.15
CA GLY A 190 50.54 16.81 7.02
C GLY A 190 51.68 17.36 7.86
N ASP A 191 51.40 18.36 8.69
CA ASP A 191 52.24 18.85 9.77
C ASP A 191 51.36 19.50 10.84
N LEU A 192 50.99 18.71 11.86
CA LEU A 192 50.67 19.23 13.18
C LEU A 192 51.50 18.43 14.17
N LEU A 193 52.56 19.09 14.65
CA LEU A 193 53.30 18.93 15.91
C LEU A 193 52.97 17.70 16.78
#